data_AF-A0A6A5RT34-F1
#
_entry.id   AF-A0A6A5RT34-F1
#
_cell.length_a   1.000
_cell.length_b   1.000
_cell.length_c   1.000
_cell.angle_alpha   90.00
_cell.angle_beta   90.00
_cell.angle_gamma   90.00
#
_symmetry.space_group_name_H-M   'P 1'
#
loop_
_entity.id
_entity.type
_entity.pdbx_description
1 polymer ?
#
loop_
_entity_poly.entity_id
_entity_poly.type
_entity_poly.pdbx_seq_one_letter_code
_entity_poly.pdbx_strand_id
1 'polypeptide(L)'
;MALRRRTALAQGWPVEMRAPAVGCPNGCRPTRNCNPHQALSRHRTSLVVGWRPTYAELHGDLFKFEKGNSTTSTNSTKPAPGLKKRYVTINPGTGNVDDRLWPNGKIPYCFESSATKELFFEDLLEARKLWENAGLGRGFDWVEKDSSFCKNNANRPNSLLIVESDGLSCTTGVPPLNKMSGDPENRGPLMRLTADLDIGKQNLVANYAHQIGHAWGLYHEHQNPAWWSSEYAAAGGNIFSSLNFRCEKLANYASVSQKLTAEQIEKACTSRAYAKAYRFSAAEYLPFMDSTAYRASNTATEPDWDSIMIYNS
;
A
#
# COMPACT_ATOMS: atom_id res chain seq x y z
N MET A 1 26.68 -6.40 -37.63
CA MET A 1 26.82 -5.00 -37.18
C MET A 1 26.45 -4.97 -35.71
N ALA A 2 27.45 -4.93 -34.83
CA ALA A 2 27.26 -4.88 -33.39
C ALA A 2 27.00 -3.44 -32.94
N LEU A 3 26.08 -3.21 -32.01
CA LEU A 3 26.24 -2.17 -30.98
C LEU A 3 25.25 -2.34 -29.80
N ARG A 4 25.86 -2.59 -28.63
CA ARG A 4 25.56 -2.09 -27.27
C ARG A 4 24.22 -2.45 -26.59
N ARG A 5 24.32 -3.50 -25.77
CA ARG A 5 23.62 -3.63 -24.48
C ARG A 5 23.90 -2.39 -23.63
N ARG A 6 22.85 -1.73 -23.11
CA ARG A 6 22.94 -0.97 -21.86
C ARG A 6 22.52 -1.90 -20.74
N THR A 7 23.51 -2.35 -19.99
CA THR A 7 23.36 -2.90 -18.65
C THR A 7 22.79 -1.78 -17.77
N ALA A 8 21.56 -1.93 -17.30
CA ALA A 8 21.09 -1.18 -16.15
C ALA A 8 21.86 -1.72 -14.94
N LEU A 9 22.90 -0.99 -14.54
CA LEU A 9 23.55 -1.19 -13.25
C LEU A 9 22.53 -0.84 -12.18
N ALA A 10 22.20 -1.81 -11.33
CA ALA A 10 21.52 -1.58 -10.07
C ALA A 10 22.39 -0.61 -9.24
N GLN A 11 22.05 0.67 -9.30
CA GLN A 11 22.64 1.68 -8.43
C GLN A 11 22.09 1.44 -7.01
N GLY A 12 23.01 1.41 -6.06
CA GLY A 12 22.74 1.16 -4.64
C GLY A 12 21.73 2.16 -4.09
N TRP A 13 20.87 1.64 -3.22
CA TRP A 13 19.78 2.34 -2.58
C TRP A 13 20.31 3.00 -1.31
N PRO A 14 20.18 4.33 -1.13
CA PRO A 14 20.49 4.97 0.13
C PRO A 14 19.20 5.48 0.77
N VAL A 15 18.71 4.81 1.81
CA VAL A 15 17.94 5.51 2.86
C VAL A 15 18.31 4.91 4.22
N GLU A 16 19.29 5.54 4.86
CA GLU A 16 19.60 5.37 6.28
C GLU A 16 18.56 6.19 7.07
N MET A 17 17.48 5.55 7.54
CA MET A 17 16.61 6.18 8.55
C MET A 17 17.27 6.05 9.92
N ARG A 18 17.97 7.11 10.36
CA ARG A 18 18.37 7.26 11.76
C ARG A 18 17.17 7.72 12.58
N ALA A 19 16.77 6.92 13.56
CA ALA A 19 15.95 7.41 14.65
C ALA A 19 16.78 8.40 15.51
N PRO A 20 16.21 9.52 15.98
CA PRO A 20 16.90 10.36 16.95
C PRO A 20 17.05 9.60 18.28
N ALA A 21 18.28 9.52 18.76
CA ALA A 21 18.58 9.04 20.10
C ALA A 21 18.00 10.01 21.13
N VAL A 22 16.96 9.59 21.84
CA VAL A 22 16.54 10.26 23.08
C VAL A 22 17.54 9.88 24.15
N GLY A 23 18.55 10.74 24.34
CA GLY A 23 19.44 10.65 25.49
C GLY A 23 18.67 10.96 26.77
N CYS A 24 18.54 9.97 27.66
CA CYS A 24 18.17 10.21 29.05
C CYS A 24 19.37 10.84 29.76
N PRO A 25 19.27 12.05 30.35
CA PRO A 25 20.29 12.54 31.25
C PRO A 25 20.24 11.76 32.56
N ASN A 26 21.43 11.37 33.01
CA ASN A 26 21.65 10.71 34.29
C ASN A 26 21.06 11.49 35.47
N GLY A 27 20.47 10.75 36.42
CA GLY A 27 20.56 11.09 37.85
C GLY A 27 19.29 11.58 38.51
N CYS A 28 18.44 10.66 38.98
CA CYS A 28 17.63 10.87 40.18
C CYS A 28 17.50 9.55 40.97
N ARG A 29 17.94 9.59 42.23
CA ARG A 29 17.79 8.52 43.23
C ARG A 29 16.33 8.42 43.71
N PRO A 30 15.88 7.28 44.27
CA PRO A 30 14.50 7.08 44.67
C PRO A 30 14.28 7.53 46.12
N THR A 31 13.37 8.48 46.34
CA THR A 31 12.65 8.61 47.62
C THR A 31 11.20 9.02 47.42
N ARG A 32 10.31 8.11 47.83
CA ARG A 32 9.00 8.25 48.50
C ARG A 32 7.93 9.19 47.92
N ASN A 33 6.75 8.55 47.73
CA ASN A 33 5.39 9.07 47.92
C ASN A 33 5.02 10.40 47.23
N CYS A 34 4.35 10.29 46.08
CA CYS A 34 3.33 11.27 45.68
C CYS A 34 2.09 10.55 45.13
N ASN A 35 0.96 10.92 45.72
CA ASN A 35 -0.41 10.44 45.52
C ASN A 35 -1.03 11.18 44.31
N PRO A 36 -1.65 10.53 43.30
CA PRO A 36 -2.21 11.24 42.16
C PRO A 36 -3.73 11.41 42.31
N HIS A 37 -4.17 12.54 42.82
CA HIS A 37 -5.51 13.05 42.54
C HIS A 37 -5.43 14.55 42.28
N GLN A 38 -6.02 14.95 41.14
CA GLN A 38 -6.22 16.31 40.66
C GLN A 38 -4.97 16.99 40.08
N ALA A 39 -4.94 17.19 38.76
CA ALA A 39 -5.26 18.49 38.17
C ALA A 39 -4.92 18.57 36.67
N LEU A 40 -5.81 19.27 35.95
CA LEU A 40 -5.56 20.08 34.75
C LEU A 40 -5.56 19.40 33.37
N SER A 41 -6.77 19.33 32.83
CA SER A 41 -7.06 19.69 31.44
C SER A 41 -6.37 21.01 31.06
N ARG A 42 -5.48 20.94 30.06
CA ARG A 42 -5.10 22.09 29.21
C ARG A 42 -4.99 21.60 27.78
N HIS A 43 -6.01 21.93 26.98
CA HIS A 43 -5.90 21.95 25.53
C HIS A 43 -4.75 22.89 25.12
N ARG A 44 -3.72 22.34 24.49
CA ARG A 44 -2.81 23.09 23.64
C ARG A 44 -3.40 23.12 22.24
N THR A 45 -4.20 24.13 21.94
CA THR A 45 -4.36 24.60 20.56
C THR A 45 -3.08 25.33 20.19
N SER A 46 -2.09 24.58 19.70
CA SER A 46 -0.96 25.17 19.00
C SER A 46 -1.43 25.44 17.57
N LEU A 47 -1.76 26.70 17.29
CA LEU A 47 -1.83 27.22 15.93
C LEU A 47 -0.40 27.21 15.37
N VAL A 48 0.04 26.04 14.93
CA VAL A 48 1.14 25.95 13.98
C VAL A 48 0.53 26.42 12.67
N VAL A 49 0.92 27.62 12.24
CA VAL A 49 0.73 28.06 10.85
C VAL A 49 1.61 27.13 10.02
N GLY A 50 1.07 25.96 9.72
CA GLY A 50 1.72 24.94 8.91
C GLY A 50 1.89 25.51 7.51
N TRP A 51 3.14 25.58 7.07
CA TRP A 51 3.48 25.78 5.68
C TRP A 51 2.78 24.67 4.89
N ARG A 52 1.71 25.02 4.16
CA ARG A 52 1.05 24.08 3.24
C ARG A 52 1.88 24.08 1.95
N PRO A 53 2.51 22.97 1.57
CA PRO A 53 3.18 22.88 0.27
C PRO A 53 2.21 23.24 -0.85
N THR A 54 2.72 23.88 -1.89
CA THR A 54 1.91 24.30 -3.02
C THR A 54 1.40 23.08 -3.79
N TYR A 55 0.27 23.24 -4.48
CA TYR A 55 -0.29 22.21 -5.37
C TYR A 55 0.79 21.61 -6.30
N ALA A 56 1.64 22.46 -6.90
CA ALA A 56 2.73 22.00 -7.78
C ALA A 56 3.78 21.12 -7.07
N GLU A 57 4.04 21.35 -5.77
CA GLU A 57 4.98 20.54 -4.98
C GLU A 57 4.37 19.19 -4.57
N LEU A 58 3.06 19.13 -4.34
CA LEU A 58 2.34 17.90 -3.99
C LEU A 58 2.09 16.97 -5.20
N HIS A 59 1.97 17.55 -6.39
CA HIS A 59 1.52 16.87 -7.60
C HIS A 59 2.61 16.73 -8.67
N GLY A 60 3.88 16.64 -8.26
CA GLY A 60 5.04 16.55 -9.18
C GLY A 60 4.80 15.70 -10.44
N ASP A 61 5.40 16.11 -11.56
CA ASP A 61 5.25 15.62 -12.95
C ASP A 61 5.48 14.09 -13.12
N LEU A 62 4.68 13.23 -12.48
CA LEU A 62 4.78 11.77 -12.59
C LEU A 62 4.10 11.23 -13.84
N PHE A 63 3.37 12.07 -14.56
CA PHE A 63 2.77 11.74 -15.85
C PHE A 63 2.89 12.91 -16.82
N LYS A 64 4.12 13.27 -17.20
CA LYS A 64 4.29 13.79 -18.56
C LYS A 64 3.95 12.65 -19.50
N PHE A 65 2.68 12.53 -19.87
CA PHE A 65 2.37 12.02 -21.18
C PHE A 65 3.20 12.88 -22.12
N GLU A 66 4.29 12.32 -22.65
CA GLU A 66 4.89 12.89 -23.83
C GLU A 66 3.76 12.95 -24.86
N LYS A 67 3.15 14.13 -24.99
CA LYS A 67 2.44 14.49 -26.21
C LYS A 67 3.52 14.40 -27.26
N GLY A 68 3.64 13.24 -27.89
CA GLY A 68 4.45 13.05 -29.08
C GLY A 68 4.06 14.19 -30.00
N ASN A 69 5.00 15.11 -30.19
CA ASN A 69 4.80 16.28 -31.01
C ASN A 69 4.62 15.73 -32.43
N SER A 70 3.36 15.59 -32.85
CA SER A 70 2.99 15.01 -34.13
C SER A 70 3.31 16.03 -35.21
N THR A 71 4.58 16.09 -35.59
CA THR A 71 4.93 16.51 -36.93
C THR A 71 4.41 15.44 -37.88
N THR A 72 3.59 15.91 -38.81
CA THR A 72 2.86 15.16 -39.81
C THR A 72 3.83 14.35 -40.69
N SER A 73 4.15 13.13 -40.25
CA SER A 73 4.80 12.11 -41.05
C SER A 73 3.82 10.94 -41.14
N THR A 74 3.18 10.82 -42.30
CA THR A 74 2.24 9.76 -42.69
C THR A 74 2.90 8.39 -42.81
N ASN A 75 3.46 7.89 -41.71
CA ASN A 75 3.79 6.48 -41.55
C ASN A 75 2.96 5.95 -40.39
N SER A 76 1.96 5.15 -40.75
CA SER A 76 1.06 4.45 -39.83
C SER A 76 1.88 3.51 -38.93
N THR A 77 2.34 4.02 -37.80
CA THR A 77 2.88 3.19 -36.72
C THR A 77 1.70 2.48 -36.08
N LYS A 78 1.56 1.20 -36.40
CA LYS A 78 0.64 0.27 -35.75
C LYS A 78 0.73 0.49 -34.23
N PRO A 79 -0.38 0.74 -33.50
CA PRO A 79 -0.32 0.89 -32.05
C PRO A 79 0.39 -0.34 -31.48
N ALA A 80 1.36 -0.11 -30.60
CA ALA A 80 2.04 -1.20 -29.91
C ALA A 80 0.97 -2.18 -29.39
N PRO A 81 1.13 -3.50 -29.60
CA PRO A 81 0.17 -4.48 -29.11
C PRO A 81 -0.08 -4.17 -27.63
N GLY A 82 -1.34 -3.85 -27.30
CA GLY A 82 -1.70 -3.38 -25.96
C GLY A 82 -1.08 -4.31 -24.93
N LEU A 83 -0.26 -3.74 -24.03
CA LEU A 83 0.40 -4.51 -22.99
C LEU A 83 -0.68 -5.35 -22.29
N LYS A 84 -0.47 -6.68 -22.27
CA LYS A 84 -1.41 -7.58 -21.62
C LYS A 84 -1.50 -7.16 -20.16
N LYS A 85 -2.74 -7.06 -19.63
CA LYS A 85 -2.95 -6.63 -18.25
C LYS A 85 -2.16 -7.52 -17.29
N ARG A 86 -1.35 -6.88 -16.45
CA ARG A 86 -0.59 -7.48 -15.36
C ARG A 86 -1.27 -7.11 -14.05
N TYR A 87 -1.57 -8.10 -13.22
CA TYR A 87 -2.24 -7.88 -11.95
C TYR A 87 -2.07 -9.08 -11.04
N VAL A 88 -2.15 -8.80 -9.75
CA VAL A 88 -2.44 -9.76 -8.69
C VAL A 88 -3.66 -9.20 -7.97
N THR A 89 -4.68 -10.02 -7.75
CA THR A 89 -5.94 -9.56 -7.13
C THR A 89 -6.54 -10.69 -6.32
N ILE A 90 -7.46 -10.36 -5.43
CA ILE A 90 -8.26 -11.32 -4.69
C ILE A 90 -8.87 -12.34 -5.66
N ASN A 91 -8.80 -13.62 -5.30
CA ASN A 91 -9.67 -14.62 -5.89
C ASN A 91 -10.99 -14.59 -5.12
N PRO A 92 -12.05 -13.94 -5.64
CA PRO A 92 -13.27 -13.76 -4.86
C PRO A 92 -13.89 -15.14 -4.60
N GLY A 93 -14.04 -15.49 -3.34
CA GLY A 93 -14.78 -16.68 -2.99
C GLY A 93 -16.29 -16.46 -3.14
N THR A 94 -17.04 -17.55 -3.03
CA THR A 94 -18.52 -17.53 -3.16
C THR A 94 -19.21 -17.46 -1.81
N GLY A 95 -18.48 -17.57 -0.69
CA GLY A 95 -19.02 -17.65 0.67
C GLY A 95 -18.78 -16.41 1.53
N ASN A 96 -19.36 -16.42 2.72
CA ASN A 96 -19.23 -15.36 3.73
C ASN A 96 -17.88 -15.40 4.49
N VAL A 97 -17.08 -16.44 4.25
CA VAL A 97 -15.76 -16.68 4.88
C VAL A 97 -14.59 -16.27 3.97
N ASP A 98 -14.90 -15.83 2.76
CA ASP A 98 -13.90 -15.47 1.75
C ASP A 98 -13.74 -13.97 1.62
N ASP A 99 -12.57 -13.54 1.14
CA ASP A 99 -12.40 -12.17 0.67
C ASP A 99 -13.23 -11.97 -0.61
N ARG A 100 -13.85 -10.79 -0.75
CA ARG A 100 -14.81 -10.47 -1.82
C ARG A 100 -14.42 -9.19 -2.53
N LEU A 101 -14.83 -9.08 -3.78
CA LEU A 101 -14.84 -7.80 -4.49
C LEU A 101 -16.10 -7.01 -4.13
N TRP A 102 -16.04 -5.70 -4.33
CA TRP A 102 -17.19 -4.83 -4.11
C TRP A 102 -18.34 -5.15 -5.07
N PRO A 103 -19.58 -5.29 -4.57
CA PRO A 103 -20.73 -5.56 -5.42
C PRO A 103 -20.86 -4.51 -6.53
N ASN A 104 -21.03 -4.99 -7.77
CA ASN A 104 -21.18 -4.14 -8.97
C ASN A 104 -20.03 -3.16 -9.21
N GLY A 105 -18.84 -3.41 -8.64
CA GLY A 105 -17.72 -2.48 -8.74
C GLY A 105 -18.00 -1.13 -8.08
N LYS A 106 -18.84 -1.08 -7.04
CA LYS A 106 -19.15 0.17 -6.32
C LYS A 106 -18.62 0.10 -4.90
N ILE A 107 -17.79 1.05 -4.49
CA ILE A 107 -17.30 1.16 -3.11
C ILE A 107 -18.16 2.18 -2.36
N PRO A 108 -19.07 1.77 -1.46
CA PRO A 108 -19.64 2.68 -0.48
C PRO A 108 -18.52 3.11 0.46
N TYR A 109 -18.32 4.41 0.64
CA TYR A 109 -17.26 4.91 1.52
C TYR A 109 -17.73 6.08 2.39
N CYS A 110 -17.05 6.27 3.52
CA CYS A 110 -17.19 7.45 4.34
C CYS A 110 -15.82 7.94 4.78
N PHE A 111 -15.74 9.24 5.09
CA PHE A 111 -14.67 9.78 5.92
C PHE A 111 -15.04 9.65 7.40
N GLU A 112 -14.05 9.42 8.25
CA GLU A 112 -14.22 9.41 9.71
C GLU A 112 -14.79 10.72 10.24
N SER A 113 -14.34 11.83 9.65
CA SER A 113 -14.76 13.18 10.02
C SER A 113 -14.76 14.11 8.80
N SER A 114 -15.41 15.28 8.93
CA SER A 114 -15.32 16.34 7.93
C SER A 114 -13.89 16.87 7.76
N ALA A 115 -13.08 16.86 8.82
CA ALA A 115 -11.67 17.27 8.75
C ALA A 115 -10.85 16.30 7.89
N THR A 116 -11.06 14.98 8.07
CA THR A 116 -10.45 13.95 7.22
C THR A 116 -10.87 14.10 5.76
N LYS A 117 -12.15 14.46 5.52
CA LYS A 117 -12.63 14.77 4.16
C LYS A 117 -11.91 15.98 3.58
N GLU A 118 -11.88 17.09 4.30
CA GLU A 118 -11.20 18.32 3.85
C GLU A 118 -9.72 18.07 3.53
N LEU A 119 -9.06 17.20 4.31
CA LEU A 119 -7.66 16.88 4.13
C LEU A 119 -7.36 16.05 2.87
N PHE A 120 -8.20 15.06 2.53
CA PHE A 120 -7.85 14.07 1.51
C PHE A 120 -8.74 14.07 0.26
N PHE A 121 -9.89 14.76 0.26
CA PHE A 121 -10.90 14.57 -0.78
C PHE A 121 -10.42 14.93 -2.19
N GLU A 122 -9.79 16.09 -2.35
CA GLU A 122 -9.32 16.54 -3.68
C GLU A 122 -8.22 15.62 -4.23
N ASP A 123 -7.26 15.22 -3.39
CA ASP A 123 -6.19 14.29 -3.79
C ASP A 123 -6.74 12.90 -4.15
N LEU A 124 -7.78 12.43 -3.45
CA LEU A 124 -8.48 11.18 -3.78
C LEU A 124 -9.22 11.26 -5.11
N LEU A 125 -9.77 12.43 -5.47
CA LEU A 125 -10.37 12.65 -6.79
C LEU A 125 -9.30 12.59 -7.89
N GLU A 126 -8.16 13.24 -7.70
CA GLU A 126 -7.03 13.15 -8.66
C GLU A 126 -6.47 11.72 -8.76
N ALA A 127 -6.36 11.03 -7.63
CA ALA A 127 -5.89 9.64 -7.57
C ALA A 127 -6.83 8.71 -8.35
N ARG A 128 -8.15 8.94 -8.27
CA ARG A 128 -9.14 8.21 -9.05
C ARG A 128 -8.98 8.48 -10.56
N LYS A 129 -8.70 9.73 -10.97
CA LYS A 129 -8.47 10.05 -12.38
C LYS A 129 -7.29 9.28 -12.97
N LEU A 130 -6.25 8.95 -12.19
CA LEU A 130 -5.17 8.09 -12.67
C LEU A 130 -5.68 6.72 -13.14
N TRP A 131 -6.59 6.11 -12.38
CA TRP A 131 -7.21 4.84 -12.77
C TRP A 131 -8.11 4.99 -14.00
N GLU A 132 -8.93 6.04 -14.05
CA GLU A 132 -9.81 6.33 -15.20
C GLU A 132 -9.01 6.53 -16.48
N ASN A 133 -7.92 7.31 -16.41
CA ASN A 133 -7.00 7.55 -17.52
C ASN A 133 -6.26 6.27 -17.95
N ALA A 134 -5.99 5.36 -17.00
CA ALA A 134 -5.45 4.02 -17.29
C ALA A 134 -6.50 3.04 -17.85
N GLY A 135 -7.74 3.49 -18.09
CA GLY A 135 -8.80 2.70 -18.71
C GLY A 135 -9.70 1.95 -17.73
N LEU A 136 -9.82 2.42 -16.48
CA LEU A 136 -10.85 1.93 -15.56
C LEU A 136 -12.23 2.13 -16.19
N GLY A 137 -12.90 1.01 -16.47
CA GLY A 137 -14.12 1.00 -17.27
C GLY A 137 -15.34 1.61 -16.57
N ARG A 138 -16.37 1.89 -17.38
CA ARG A 138 -17.69 2.29 -16.87
C ARG A 138 -18.22 1.18 -15.94
N GLY A 139 -18.56 1.53 -14.71
CA GLY A 139 -19.07 0.59 -13.70
C GLY A 139 -18.33 0.68 -12.37
N PHE A 140 -17.04 1.01 -12.39
CA PHE A 140 -16.24 1.22 -11.18
C PHE A 140 -16.47 2.62 -10.61
N ASP A 141 -16.83 2.72 -9.34
CA ASP A 141 -17.20 4.01 -8.76
C ASP A 141 -17.16 4.01 -7.23
N TRP A 142 -17.05 5.21 -6.68
CA TRP A 142 -17.02 5.49 -5.26
C TRP A 142 -18.30 6.21 -4.88
N VAL A 143 -19.06 5.64 -3.95
CA VAL A 143 -20.37 6.15 -3.53
C VAL A 143 -20.23 6.68 -2.12
N GLU A 144 -20.11 8.00 -1.99
CA GLU A 144 -20.00 8.63 -0.67
C GLU A 144 -21.29 8.38 0.14
N LYS A 145 -21.10 8.05 1.41
CA LYS A 145 -22.14 7.86 2.41
C LYS A 145 -21.91 8.78 3.59
N ASP A 146 -22.97 9.09 4.31
CA ASP A 146 -22.87 9.92 5.51
C ASP A 146 -22.32 9.14 6.72
N SER A 147 -21.95 9.87 7.77
CA SER A 147 -21.40 9.31 9.00
C SER A 147 -22.36 8.30 9.68
N SER A 148 -23.68 8.50 9.56
CA SER A 148 -24.66 7.60 10.17
C SER A 148 -24.68 6.23 9.49
N PHE A 149 -24.50 6.20 8.18
CA PHE A 149 -24.37 4.96 7.41
C PHE A 149 -23.16 4.14 7.87
N CYS A 150 -21.98 4.75 8.00
CA CYS A 150 -20.77 4.02 8.35
C CYS A 150 -20.64 3.67 9.84
N LYS A 151 -21.31 4.40 10.74
CA LYS A 151 -21.42 4.05 12.16
C LYS A 151 -22.46 2.97 12.42
N ASN A 152 -23.33 2.67 11.45
CA ASN A 152 -24.28 1.59 11.58
C ASN A 152 -23.56 0.23 11.50
N ASN A 153 -23.69 -0.57 12.56
CA ASN A 153 -23.07 -1.89 12.67
C ASN A 153 -23.42 -2.87 11.53
N ALA A 154 -24.61 -2.76 10.94
CA ALA A 154 -25.01 -3.62 9.82
C ALA A 154 -24.34 -3.21 8.50
N ASN A 155 -24.01 -1.92 8.34
CA ASN A 155 -23.41 -1.38 7.12
C ASN A 155 -21.88 -1.38 7.16
N ARG A 156 -21.27 -1.19 8.34
CA ARG A 156 -19.81 -1.06 8.52
C ARG A 156 -18.98 -2.14 7.82
N PRO A 157 -19.36 -3.43 7.81
CA PRO A 157 -18.63 -4.47 7.08
C PRO A 157 -18.65 -4.34 5.56
N ASN A 158 -19.58 -3.55 5.01
CA ASN A 158 -19.81 -3.36 3.58
C ASN A 158 -19.55 -1.90 3.15
N SER A 159 -18.72 -1.17 3.89
CA SER A 159 -18.32 0.20 3.57
C SER A 159 -16.85 0.43 3.90
N LEU A 160 -16.16 1.19 3.05
CA LEU A 160 -14.80 1.62 3.30
C LEU A 160 -14.80 2.85 4.20
N LEU A 161 -14.19 2.75 5.38
CA LEU A 161 -13.92 3.90 6.22
C LEU A 161 -12.55 4.49 5.86
N ILE A 162 -12.48 5.79 5.59
CA ILE A 162 -11.25 6.52 5.35
C ILE A 162 -10.90 7.30 6.61
N VAL A 163 -9.70 7.09 7.12
CA VAL A 163 -9.19 7.71 8.36
C VAL A 163 -7.83 8.36 8.11
N GLU A 164 -7.51 9.38 8.91
CA GLU A 164 -6.14 9.90 9.02
C GLU A 164 -5.30 8.97 9.90
N SER A 165 -4.00 8.86 9.60
CA SER A 165 -3.04 8.10 10.40
C SER A 165 -1.60 8.51 10.10
N ASP A 166 -0.65 7.96 10.85
CA ASP A 166 0.80 8.16 10.65
C ASP A 166 1.39 7.32 9.51
N GLY A 167 0.57 6.64 8.71
CA GLY A 167 1.05 5.78 7.63
C GLY A 167 0.01 5.51 6.54
N LEU A 168 0.37 4.63 5.61
CA LEU A 168 -0.52 4.23 4.52
C LEU A 168 -0.86 2.75 4.65
N SER A 169 -2.16 2.44 4.64
CA SER A 169 -2.62 1.07 4.47
C SER A 169 -4.06 1.07 3.97
N CYS A 170 -4.43 0.03 3.23
CA CYS A 170 -5.80 -0.17 2.83
C CYS A 170 -6.14 -1.65 2.87
N THR A 171 -7.34 -1.95 3.37
CA THR A 171 -7.91 -3.29 3.25
C THR A 171 -8.05 -3.65 1.79
N THR A 172 -7.63 -4.86 1.43
CA THR A 172 -7.78 -5.34 0.05
C THR A 172 -9.21 -5.84 -0.17
N GLY A 173 -9.99 -5.15 -0.99
CA GLY A 173 -11.40 -5.50 -1.24
C GLY A 173 -12.27 -5.47 0.02
N VAL A 174 -13.17 -6.46 0.14
CA VAL A 174 -14.05 -6.66 1.29
C VAL A 174 -13.66 -7.97 1.98
N PRO A 175 -13.09 -7.93 3.20
CA PRO A 175 -12.72 -9.15 3.91
C PRO A 175 -13.97 -9.93 4.36
N PRO A 176 -13.83 -11.16 4.86
CA PRO A 176 -14.91 -11.89 5.50
C PRO A 176 -15.15 -11.42 6.94
N LEU A 177 -16.38 -11.57 7.43
CA LEU A 177 -16.81 -11.05 8.74
C LEU A 177 -15.99 -11.58 9.92
N ASN A 178 -15.54 -12.83 9.85
CA ASN A 178 -14.70 -13.46 10.88
C ASN A 178 -13.30 -12.84 10.98
N LYS A 179 -12.75 -12.28 9.88
CA LYS A 179 -11.49 -11.52 9.91
C LYS A 179 -11.68 -10.09 10.44
N MET A 180 -12.93 -9.64 10.58
CA MET A 180 -13.29 -8.30 11.06
C MET A 180 -13.70 -8.26 12.55
N SER A 181 -13.65 -9.39 13.27
CA SER A 181 -14.10 -9.46 14.66
C SER A 181 -13.02 -8.96 15.64
N GLY A 182 -13.38 -8.05 16.55
CA GLY A 182 -12.53 -7.65 17.68
C GLY A 182 -12.88 -6.28 18.27
N ASP A 183 -13.32 -5.34 17.43
CA ASP A 183 -13.72 -3.98 17.83
C ASP A 183 -14.80 -3.46 16.87
N PRO A 184 -16.00 -3.10 17.36
CA PRO A 184 -17.10 -2.59 16.54
C PRO A 184 -16.73 -1.45 15.58
N GLU A 185 -15.81 -0.56 15.98
CA GLU A 185 -15.39 0.58 15.14
C GLU A 185 -14.46 0.14 14.00
N ASN A 186 -13.80 -1.00 14.18
CA ASN A 186 -12.89 -1.63 13.22
C ASN A 186 -13.51 -2.82 12.44
N ARG A 187 -14.85 -3.01 12.51
CA ARG A 187 -15.58 -4.11 11.83
C ARG A 187 -15.79 -3.94 10.32
N GLY A 188 -14.77 -3.54 9.57
CA GLY A 188 -14.94 -3.38 8.13
C GLY A 188 -13.71 -2.93 7.37
N PRO A 189 -13.81 -2.84 6.04
CA PRO A 189 -12.77 -2.25 5.20
C PRO A 189 -12.35 -0.88 5.71
N LEU A 190 -11.04 -0.67 5.75
CA LEU A 190 -10.41 0.55 6.27
C LEU A 190 -9.32 0.99 5.30
N MET A 191 -9.28 2.29 5.02
CA MET A 191 -8.20 2.99 4.33
C MET A 191 -7.62 4.02 5.29
N ARG A 192 -6.34 3.85 5.63
CA ARG A 192 -5.57 4.77 6.46
C ARG A 192 -4.68 5.60 5.54
N LEU A 193 -4.84 6.91 5.61
CA LEU A 193 -4.11 7.87 4.78
C LEU A 193 -3.27 8.80 5.66
N THR A 194 -2.24 9.38 5.07
CA THR A 194 -1.41 10.43 5.64
C THR A 194 -1.10 11.45 4.56
N ALA A 195 -0.91 12.72 4.94
CA ALA A 195 -0.44 13.79 4.07
C ALA A 195 1.10 13.93 4.09
N ASP A 196 1.79 13.01 4.77
CA ASP A 196 3.26 12.98 4.82
C ASP A 196 3.85 12.52 3.47
N LEU A 197 4.62 13.42 2.84
CA LEU A 197 5.31 13.17 1.57
C LEU A 197 6.57 12.31 1.73
N ASP A 198 7.06 12.06 2.94
CA ASP A 198 8.22 11.18 3.13
C ASP A 198 7.82 9.69 3.12
N ILE A 199 6.51 9.40 3.04
CA ILE A 199 5.95 8.05 3.08
C ILE A 199 5.56 7.56 1.68
N GLY A 200 5.85 6.29 1.40
CA GLY A 200 5.43 5.60 0.18
C GLY A 200 6.13 6.11 -1.07
N LYS A 201 5.36 6.58 -2.06
CA LYS A 201 5.84 7.05 -3.37
C LYS A 201 6.30 8.51 -3.40
N GLN A 202 6.35 9.16 -2.24
CA GLN A 202 6.67 10.58 -2.11
C GLN A 202 5.80 11.52 -2.96
N ASN A 203 4.55 11.09 -3.18
CA ASN A 203 3.53 11.82 -3.94
C ASN A 203 2.16 11.39 -3.43
N LEU A 204 1.36 12.33 -2.92
CA LEU A 204 0.07 12.02 -2.28
C LEU A 204 -0.89 11.33 -3.25
N VAL A 205 -1.02 11.86 -4.46
CA VAL A 205 -1.94 11.32 -5.47
C VAL A 205 -1.54 9.89 -5.86
N ALA A 206 -0.25 9.62 -6.08
CA ALA A 206 0.24 8.29 -6.41
C ALA A 206 0.06 7.31 -5.24
N ASN A 207 0.31 7.76 -4.01
CA ASN A 207 0.07 7.00 -2.79
C ASN A 207 -1.40 6.63 -2.64
N TYR A 208 -2.30 7.59 -2.82
CA TYR A 208 -3.74 7.37 -2.67
C TYR A 208 -4.28 6.51 -3.80
N ALA A 209 -3.78 6.66 -5.02
CA ALA A 209 -4.15 5.79 -6.13
C ALA A 209 -3.70 4.35 -5.90
N HIS A 210 -2.53 4.12 -5.30
CA HIS A 210 -2.12 2.80 -4.83
C HIS A 210 -3.09 2.23 -3.78
N GLN A 211 -3.49 3.04 -2.78
CA GLN A 211 -4.47 2.60 -1.78
C GLN A 211 -5.85 2.31 -2.41
N ILE A 212 -6.29 3.09 -3.40
CA ILE A 212 -7.50 2.83 -4.19
C ILE A 212 -7.41 1.48 -4.91
N GLY A 213 -6.24 1.11 -5.44
CA GLY A 213 -6.03 -0.21 -6.05
C GLY A 213 -6.26 -1.35 -5.05
N HIS A 214 -5.74 -1.23 -3.83
CA HIS A 214 -6.07 -2.16 -2.75
C HIS A 214 -7.56 -2.18 -2.44
N ALA A 215 -8.20 -1.02 -2.31
CA ALA A 215 -9.65 -0.96 -2.08
C ALA A 215 -10.41 -1.74 -3.16
N TRP A 216 -10.00 -1.68 -4.43
CA TRP A 216 -10.59 -2.48 -5.52
C TRP A 216 -10.30 -3.99 -5.46
N GLY A 217 -9.43 -4.44 -4.57
CA GLY A 217 -9.05 -5.83 -4.40
C GLY A 217 -7.77 -6.21 -5.13
N LEU A 218 -6.93 -5.24 -5.51
CA LEU A 218 -5.60 -5.52 -6.08
C LEU A 218 -4.59 -5.75 -4.96
N TYR A 219 -3.76 -6.76 -5.13
CA TYR A 219 -2.56 -6.96 -4.33
C TYR A 219 -1.37 -6.26 -4.97
N HIS A 220 -0.22 -6.28 -4.28
CA HIS A 220 0.97 -5.78 -4.92
C HIS A 220 1.40 -6.69 -6.06
N GLU A 221 1.84 -6.05 -7.12
CA GLU A 221 2.15 -6.74 -8.34
C GLU A 221 3.28 -7.75 -8.10
N HIS A 222 4.38 -7.32 -7.46
CA HIS A 222 5.54 -8.17 -7.18
C HIS A 222 5.21 -9.42 -6.35
N GLN A 223 4.04 -9.52 -5.72
CA GLN A 223 3.65 -10.71 -4.96
C GLN A 223 3.16 -11.87 -5.85
N ASN A 224 3.18 -11.73 -7.19
CA ASN A 224 2.88 -12.81 -8.12
C ASN A 224 3.93 -13.93 -8.02
N PRO A 225 3.57 -15.16 -7.62
CA PRO A 225 4.52 -16.25 -7.43
C PRO A 225 5.28 -16.63 -8.71
N ALA A 226 4.71 -16.38 -9.89
CA ALA A 226 5.35 -16.66 -11.17
C ALA A 226 6.67 -15.89 -11.38
N TRP A 227 6.92 -14.85 -10.58
CA TRP A 227 8.13 -14.04 -10.67
C TRP A 227 9.19 -14.43 -9.66
N TRP A 228 8.84 -15.26 -8.67
CA TRP A 228 9.73 -15.65 -7.60
C TRP A 228 10.33 -17.02 -7.84
N SER A 229 11.63 -17.14 -7.59
CA SER A 229 12.36 -18.38 -7.73
C SER A 229 11.92 -19.47 -6.76
N SER A 230 12.36 -20.69 -7.03
CA SER A 230 11.89 -21.90 -6.36
C SER A 230 12.13 -21.91 -4.85
N GLU A 231 13.07 -21.12 -4.33
CA GLU A 231 13.28 -20.98 -2.89
C GLU A 231 12.17 -20.16 -2.19
N TYR A 232 11.36 -19.41 -2.94
CA TYR A 232 10.24 -18.62 -2.41
C TYR A 232 8.88 -19.12 -2.90
N ALA A 233 8.78 -19.63 -4.13
CA ALA A 233 7.53 -20.03 -4.75
C ALA A 233 7.66 -21.27 -5.63
N ALA A 234 6.69 -22.19 -5.53
CA ALA A 234 6.66 -23.41 -6.34
C ALA A 234 6.57 -23.16 -7.86
N ALA A 235 6.13 -21.97 -8.27
CA ALA A 235 6.05 -21.58 -9.68
C ALA A 235 7.43 -21.43 -10.34
N GLY A 236 8.51 -21.20 -9.56
CA GLY A 236 9.88 -21.23 -10.07
C GLY A 236 10.22 -20.12 -11.08
N GLY A 237 9.78 -18.90 -10.82
CA GLY A 237 10.17 -17.71 -11.58
C GLY A 237 11.66 -17.35 -11.45
N ASN A 238 12.08 -16.26 -12.08
CA ASN A 238 13.50 -15.85 -12.09
C ASN A 238 13.71 -14.34 -11.92
N ILE A 239 12.66 -13.59 -11.61
CA ILE A 239 12.73 -12.14 -11.45
C ILE A 239 13.13 -11.78 -10.03
N PHE A 240 12.55 -12.42 -9.01
CA PHE A 240 12.89 -12.25 -7.60
C PHE A 240 13.52 -13.52 -7.06
N SER A 241 14.68 -13.38 -6.42
CA SER A 241 15.47 -14.48 -5.85
C SER A 241 16.30 -13.98 -4.67
N SER A 242 17.00 -14.91 -4.02
CA SER A 242 17.98 -14.60 -2.97
C SER A 242 19.10 -13.65 -3.42
N LEU A 243 19.30 -13.45 -4.72
CA LEU A 243 20.29 -12.52 -5.28
C LEU A 243 19.84 -11.06 -5.30
N ASN A 244 18.54 -10.79 -5.31
CA ASN A 244 18.02 -9.41 -5.44
C ASN A 244 16.94 -9.04 -4.42
N PHE A 245 16.30 -10.00 -3.76
CA PHE A 245 15.50 -9.75 -2.58
C PHE A 245 16.37 -9.82 -1.32
N ARG A 246 16.79 -8.65 -0.83
CA ARG A 246 17.63 -8.49 0.37
C ARG A 246 16.78 -8.33 1.62
N CYS A 247 16.28 -9.44 2.15
CA CYS A 247 15.43 -9.47 3.35
C CYS A 247 16.05 -8.73 4.55
N GLU A 248 17.38 -8.77 4.67
CA GLU A 248 18.15 -8.11 5.73
C GLU A 248 18.17 -6.58 5.63
N LYS A 249 17.76 -6.02 4.49
CA LYS A 249 17.66 -4.57 4.26
C LYS A 249 16.30 -4.00 4.61
N LEU A 250 15.34 -4.85 5.00
CA LEU A 250 14.02 -4.41 5.41
C LEU A 250 14.10 -3.66 6.76
N ALA A 251 13.31 -2.58 6.88
CA ALA A 251 13.42 -1.62 7.97
C ALA A 251 13.34 -2.24 9.38
N ASN A 252 12.52 -3.28 9.56
CA ASN A 252 12.36 -3.97 10.84
C ASN A 252 13.09 -5.33 10.92
N TYR A 253 14.04 -5.63 10.01
CA TYR A 253 14.80 -6.87 10.06
C TYR A 253 15.57 -7.00 11.38
N ALA A 254 16.35 -5.99 11.76
CA ALA A 254 17.19 -6.03 12.97
C ALA A 254 16.38 -6.27 14.25
N SER A 255 15.18 -5.69 14.36
CA SER A 255 14.32 -5.85 15.55
C SER A 255 13.60 -7.20 15.57
N VAL A 256 13.35 -7.80 14.41
CA VAL A 256 12.77 -9.15 14.31
C VAL A 256 13.85 -10.22 14.51
N SER A 257 15.03 -10.06 13.92
CA SER A 257 16.13 -11.03 13.99
C SER A 257 16.67 -11.22 15.42
N GLN A 258 16.57 -10.20 16.27
CA GLN A 258 16.92 -10.32 17.70
C GLN A 258 15.99 -11.27 18.47
N LYS A 259 14.79 -11.56 17.95
CA LYS A 259 13.76 -12.37 18.60
C LYS A 259 13.68 -13.79 18.05
N LEU A 260 14.43 -14.08 16.99
CA LEU A 260 14.35 -15.30 16.21
C LEU A 260 15.73 -15.98 16.15
N THR A 261 15.74 -17.31 16.05
CA THR A 261 16.96 -18.04 15.68
C THR A 261 17.32 -17.79 14.21
N ALA A 262 18.53 -18.15 13.79
CA ALA A 262 18.97 -18.06 12.40
C ALA A 262 18.02 -18.80 11.43
N GLU A 263 17.56 -20.00 11.80
CA GLU A 263 16.59 -20.78 11.02
C GLU A 263 15.22 -20.08 10.94
N GLN A 264 14.77 -19.50 12.06
CA GLN A 264 13.48 -18.82 12.10
C GLN A 264 13.48 -17.53 11.29
N ILE A 265 14.59 -16.77 11.26
CA ILE A 265 14.69 -15.57 10.42
C ILE A 265 14.77 -15.94 8.94
N GLU A 266 15.48 -17.02 8.57
CA GLU A 266 15.47 -17.55 7.20
C GLU A 266 14.05 -17.92 6.75
N LYS A 267 13.30 -18.60 7.63
CA LYS A 267 11.89 -18.92 7.38
C LYS A 267 11.01 -17.67 7.30
N ALA A 268 11.26 -16.65 8.11
CA ALA A 268 10.56 -15.38 8.03
C ALA A 268 10.89 -14.59 6.75
N CYS A 269 12.08 -14.81 6.18
CA CYS A 269 12.50 -14.22 4.92
C CYS A 269 11.97 -14.95 3.68
N THR A 270 11.44 -16.17 3.80
CA THR A 270 10.99 -16.99 2.66
C THR A 270 9.50 -17.36 2.74
N SER A 271 8.90 -17.34 3.93
CA SER A 271 7.50 -17.67 4.15
C SER A 271 6.69 -16.44 4.56
N ARG A 272 5.80 -16.00 3.67
CA ARG A 272 4.89 -14.88 3.94
C ARG A 272 4.03 -15.11 5.20
N ALA A 273 3.49 -16.31 5.37
CA ALA A 273 2.68 -16.65 6.54
C ALA A 273 3.49 -16.56 7.84
N TYR A 274 4.74 -17.03 7.81
CA TYR A 274 5.65 -16.93 8.96
C TYR A 274 6.01 -15.48 9.25
N ALA A 275 6.36 -14.69 8.22
CA ALA A 275 6.63 -13.26 8.37
C ALA A 275 5.46 -12.51 9.04
N LYS A 276 4.21 -12.81 8.63
CA LYS A 276 3.01 -12.23 9.23
C LYS A 276 2.86 -12.56 10.71
N ALA A 277 3.14 -13.82 11.11
CA ALA A 277 3.05 -14.24 12.50
C ALA A 277 3.97 -13.42 13.43
N TYR A 278 5.08 -12.90 12.91
CA TYR A 278 6.04 -12.07 13.62
C TYR A 278 5.93 -10.57 13.31
N ARG A 279 4.89 -10.14 12.57
CA ARG A 279 4.72 -8.75 12.11
C ARG A 279 5.97 -8.22 11.38
N PHE A 280 6.65 -9.10 10.65
CA PHE A 280 7.84 -8.76 9.90
C PHE A 280 7.45 -8.20 8.53
N SER A 281 8.08 -7.09 8.11
CA SER A 281 7.70 -6.39 6.87
C SER A 281 7.92 -7.22 5.60
N ALA A 282 8.74 -8.28 5.66
CA ALA A 282 8.88 -9.23 4.56
C ALA A 282 7.54 -9.81 4.09
N ALA A 283 6.54 -9.88 4.98
CA ALA A 283 5.18 -10.30 4.64
C ALA A 283 4.54 -9.47 3.51
N GLU A 284 4.93 -8.21 3.35
CA GLU A 284 4.42 -7.31 2.31
C GLU A 284 5.16 -7.47 0.98
N TYR A 285 6.34 -8.09 0.98
CA TYR A 285 7.14 -8.34 -0.23
C TYR A 285 6.93 -9.75 -0.77
N LEU A 286 6.88 -10.74 0.11
CA LEU A 286 6.88 -12.15 -0.25
C LEU A 286 5.66 -12.58 -1.09
N PRO A 287 5.82 -13.58 -1.96
CA PRO A 287 4.77 -14.01 -2.87
C PRO A 287 3.56 -14.62 -2.13
N PHE A 288 2.41 -14.60 -2.79
CA PHE A 288 1.24 -15.34 -2.32
C PHE A 288 1.36 -16.83 -2.63
N MET A 289 1.53 -17.66 -1.61
CA MET A 289 1.64 -19.12 -1.82
C MET A 289 0.30 -19.82 -1.97
N ASP A 290 -0.77 -19.22 -1.47
CA ASP A 290 -2.11 -19.82 -1.47
C ASP A 290 -2.89 -19.40 -2.72
N SER A 291 -2.87 -20.25 -3.74
CA SER A 291 -3.63 -20.04 -5.00
C SER A 291 -5.14 -19.92 -4.81
N THR A 292 -5.69 -20.27 -3.64
CA THR A 292 -7.11 -20.08 -3.37
C THR A 292 -7.44 -18.64 -3.01
N ALA A 293 -6.48 -17.88 -2.49
CA ALA A 293 -6.66 -16.51 -2.00
C ALA A 293 -6.44 -15.43 -3.07
N TYR A 294 -5.73 -15.73 -4.17
CA TYR A 294 -5.41 -14.77 -5.21
C TYR A 294 -5.59 -15.33 -6.62
N ARG A 295 -5.78 -14.44 -7.57
CA ARG A 295 -5.67 -14.70 -9.01
C ARG A 295 -4.67 -13.70 -9.60
N ALA A 296 -3.84 -14.17 -10.51
CA ALA A 296 -2.83 -13.34 -11.16
C ALA A 296 -2.86 -13.55 -12.68
N SER A 297 -2.34 -12.57 -13.42
CA SER A 297 -2.09 -12.75 -14.85
C SER A 297 -1.00 -13.80 -15.05
N ASN A 298 -1.32 -14.85 -15.81
CA ASN A 298 -0.39 -15.92 -16.19
C ASN A 298 0.30 -15.67 -17.55
N THR A 299 0.01 -14.54 -18.19
CA THR A 299 0.46 -14.25 -19.56
C THR A 299 1.67 -13.32 -19.64
N ALA A 300 2.10 -12.77 -18.50
CA ALA A 300 3.19 -11.82 -18.41
C ALA A 300 4.46 -12.50 -17.90
N THR A 301 5.57 -12.27 -18.60
CA THR A 301 6.89 -12.82 -18.26
C THR A 301 7.64 -11.97 -17.24
N GLU A 302 7.16 -10.76 -16.94
CA GLU A 302 7.78 -9.82 -16.00
C GLU A 302 6.73 -8.92 -15.33
N PRO A 303 7.07 -8.31 -14.17
CA PRO A 303 6.26 -7.27 -13.55
C PRO A 303 6.10 -6.05 -14.45
N ASP A 304 5.00 -5.32 -14.25
CA ASP A 304 4.89 -3.93 -14.67
C ASP A 304 5.66 -3.03 -13.70
N TRP A 305 6.90 -2.71 -14.04
CA TRP A 305 7.74 -1.84 -13.21
C TRP A 305 7.18 -0.41 -13.08
N ASP A 306 6.31 0.01 -14.00
CA ASP A 306 5.63 1.31 -13.96
C ASP A 306 4.27 1.24 -13.24
N SER A 307 3.88 0.05 -12.75
CA SER A 307 2.58 -0.12 -12.09
C SER A 307 2.53 0.63 -10.78
N ILE A 308 1.43 1.33 -10.57
CA ILE A 308 1.17 1.98 -9.29
C ILE A 308 1.04 0.97 -8.15
N MET A 309 0.75 -0.30 -8.45
CA MET A 309 0.63 -1.40 -7.49
C MET A 309 1.96 -2.10 -7.18
N ILE A 310 3.08 -1.66 -7.73
CA ILE A 310 4.41 -2.08 -7.27
C ILE A 310 4.88 -1.12 -6.17
N TYR A 311 5.53 -1.65 -5.12
CA TYR A 311 6.21 -0.78 -4.16
C TYR A 311 7.24 0.07 -4.89
N ASN A 312 7.37 1.34 -4.50
CA ASN A 312 8.45 2.16 -5.07
C ASN A 312 9.77 1.48 -4.74
N SER A 313 10.50 1.17 -5.81
CA SER A 313 11.92 0.92 -5.76
C SER A 313 12.71 2.22 -5.67
#